data_AF-A0A1T3NNP7-F1
#
_entry.id   AF-A0A1T3NNP7-F1
#
_cell.length_a   1.000
_cell.length_b   1.000
_cell.length_c   1.000
_cell.angle_alpha   90.00
_cell.angle_beta   90.00
_cell.angle_gamma   90.00
#
_symmetry.space_group_name_H-M   'P 1'
#
loop_
_entity.id
_entity.type
_entity.pdbx_description
1 polymer ?
#
loop_
_entity_poly.entity_id
_entity_poly.type
_entity_poly.pdbx_seq_one_letter_code
_entity_poly.pdbx_strand_id
1 'polypeptide(L)'
;MSRSRTFLALGALTLTVAAAVIPTGTSAASNSTPNNGTNISANSATNSATNISAHTTSTADPTGKSLTSPLKETVWLCRPGLATNPCNQDLAGNPQRPGPDGTFSARYLNGATTTLDATSVRADGSRVPEPFAAPANPQIDCFYAYPTVDLLPNPLLRVGSLPPSPSNSALAAALDQIGRFAGTCRVFAPMYRQASLSELLVGGLGVPLDAETGSRDVLDAWRDYWANHNIDPVTHQRRGVVLLGHSQGTGVVSRVMQQEIDGNPAVQDRLVSAVLLGGYLQVPIGGTQGGGADPASTFQHIPMCVRSGPQAPVPTGCVVAYNSYALPPGGGLPAGSAFGRTPIPGHQMMCVNPAALLRGTPADTATPLDMYMPTRRLMDGNWLNPRGHLAHVLSAYELADDPSGYTRYQGRVSGKCAFTQDANGTATWFDITGGAGMFPDGGLSVSLGTHTVDYNVAMGDLTALIATQANTWRAAHPA
;
A
#
# COMPACT_ATOMS: atom_id res chain seq x y z
N MET A 1 0.98 -24.56 62.91
CA MET A 1 1.58 -23.24 62.65
C MET A 1 1.24 -22.85 61.22
N SER A 2 0.29 -21.92 61.09
CA SER A 2 -0.21 -21.36 59.83
C SER A 2 0.78 -20.32 59.30
N ARG A 3 1.05 -20.31 57.98
CA ARG A 3 1.52 -19.13 57.25
C ARG A 3 0.86 -19.07 55.87
N SER A 4 -0.27 -18.36 55.82
CA SER A 4 -0.86 -17.83 54.60
C SER A 4 0.12 -16.87 53.91
N ARG A 5 0.25 -16.99 52.58
CA ARG A 5 0.80 -15.93 51.72
C ARG A 5 -0.32 -15.42 50.82
N THR A 6 -0.76 -14.21 51.14
CA THR A 6 -1.71 -13.40 50.39
C THR A 6 -1.04 -12.92 49.10
N PHE A 7 -1.61 -13.26 47.94
CA PHE A 7 -1.27 -12.62 46.67
C PHE A 7 -2.16 -11.37 46.52
N LEU A 8 -1.54 -10.20 46.41
CA LEU A 8 -2.19 -8.95 46.01
C LEU A 8 -2.49 -9.03 44.50
N ALA A 9 -3.76 -8.98 44.14
CA ALA A 9 -4.19 -8.71 42.78
C ALA A 9 -4.13 -7.19 42.52
N LEU A 10 -3.28 -6.75 41.60
CA LEU A 10 -3.38 -5.40 41.03
C LEU A 10 -4.42 -5.43 39.91
N GLY A 11 -5.55 -4.77 40.13
CA GLY A 11 -6.60 -4.60 39.13
C GLY A 11 -6.13 -3.72 37.97
N ALA A 12 -6.33 -4.22 36.75
CA ALA A 12 -6.22 -3.43 35.53
C ALA A 12 -7.41 -2.46 35.45
N LEU A 13 -7.12 -1.16 35.41
CA LEU A 13 -8.11 -0.11 35.19
C LEU A 13 -8.44 -0.07 33.68
N THR A 14 -9.54 -0.68 33.28
CA THR A 14 -10.11 -0.55 31.93
C THR A 14 -10.83 0.80 31.82
N LEU A 15 -10.37 1.64 30.90
CA LEU A 15 -11.05 2.88 30.54
C LEU A 15 -12.16 2.55 29.52
N THR A 16 -13.37 2.29 30.01
CA THR A 16 -14.56 2.17 29.17
C THR A 16 -15.01 3.55 28.71
N VAL A 17 -14.83 3.86 27.42
CA VAL A 17 -15.50 5.00 26.79
C VAL A 17 -16.94 4.58 26.51
N ALA A 18 -17.88 5.12 27.29
CA ALA A 18 -19.31 4.95 27.06
C ALA A 18 -19.72 5.71 25.79
N ALA A 19 -20.11 4.97 24.75
CA ALA A 19 -20.84 5.54 23.63
C ALA A 19 -22.26 5.88 24.10
N ALA A 20 -22.61 7.17 24.11
CA ALA A 20 -23.97 7.61 24.35
C ALA A 20 -24.86 7.21 23.16
N VAL A 21 -25.65 6.16 23.37
CA VAL A 21 -26.76 5.78 22.46
C VAL A 21 -27.95 6.66 22.78
N ILE A 22 -28.38 7.48 21.82
CA ILE A 22 -29.66 8.20 21.89
C ILE A 22 -30.75 7.23 21.40
N PRO A 23 -31.75 6.87 22.22
CA PRO A 23 -32.80 5.95 21.79
C PRO A 23 -33.86 6.70 20.97
N THR A 24 -34.06 6.29 19.72
CA THR A 24 -35.27 6.64 18.95
C THR A 24 -36.39 5.71 19.40
N GLY A 25 -37.34 6.26 20.17
CA GLY A 25 -38.53 5.55 20.59
C GLY A 25 -39.47 5.25 19.42
N THR A 26 -39.85 4.00 19.27
CA THR A 26 -40.98 3.55 18.46
C THR A 26 -42.25 3.54 19.33
N SER A 27 -43.30 4.21 18.89
CA SER A 27 -44.67 3.97 19.36
C SER A 27 -45.60 3.69 18.18
N ALA A 28 -46.52 2.76 18.44
CA ALA A 28 -47.27 1.98 17.47
C ALA A 28 -48.51 2.69 16.86
N ALA A 29 -49.02 2.05 15.81
CA ALA A 29 -50.11 2.44 14.93
C ALA A 29 -51.50 2.63 15.58
N SER A 30 -52.34 3.45 14.94
CA SER A 30 -53.78 3.19 14.77
C SER A 30 -54.40 3.94 13.57
N ASN A 31 -55.47 3.35 13.03
CA ASN A 31 -56.18 3.60 11.77
C ASN A 31 -56.79 5.00 11.55
N SER A 32 -56.90 5.39 10.26
CA SER A 32 -58.16 5.68 9.52
C SER A 32 -58.07 6.87 8.53
N THR A 33 -58.46 6.63 7.27
CA THR A 33 -58.82 7.59 6.20
C THR A 33 -60.23 8.20 6.47
N PRO A 34 -60.74 9.28 5.79
CA PRO A 34 -60.37 9.82 4.47
C PRO A 34 -60.43 11.37 4.25
N ASN A 35 -60.01 11.78 3.03
CA ASN A 35 -60.47 12.90 2.18
C ASN A 35 -59.88 14.34 2.23
N ASN A 36 -59.68 14.81 0.99
CA ASN A 36 -59.68 16.18 0.42
C ASN A 36 -58.45 17.11 0.53
N GLY A 37 -57.70 17.14 -0.59
CA GLY A 37 -57.37 18.31 -1.41
C GLY A 37 -56.86 19.60 -0.75
N THR A 38 -55.61 19.97 -1.05
CA THR A 38 -55.21 21.24 -1.69
C THR A 38 -53.68 21.31 -1.86
N ASN A 39 -53.25 21.86 -3.01
CA ASN A 39 -51.86 22.12 -3.42
C ASN A 39 -51.06 22.95 -2.41
N ILE A 40 -49.83 22.56 -2.08
CA ILE A 40 -48.65 23.45 -1.97
C ILE A 40 -47.38 22.66 -2.35
N SER A 41 -46.64 23.18 -3.33
CA SER A 41 -45.34 22.69 -3.80
C SER A 41 -44.25 22.77 -2.72
N ALA A 42 -43.49 21.70 -2.53
CA ALA A 42 -42.16 21.75 -1.91
C ALA A 42 -41.24 20.69 -2.53
N ASN A 43 -40.22 21.15 -3.26
CA ASN A 43 -39.13 20.34 -3.77
C ASN A 43 -38.49 19.53 -2.64
N SER A 44 -38.51 18.21 -2.77
CA SER A 44 -37.87 17.30 -1.83
C SER A 44 -36.41 17.08 -2.23
N ALA A 45 -35.56 17.29 -1.24
CA ALA A 45 -34.11 17.29 -1.32
C ALA A 45 -33.53 15.93 -1.74
N THR A 46 -32.55 16.00 -2.64
CA THR A 46 -31.61 14.94 -2.99
C THR A 46 -30.61 14.71 -1.85
N ASN A 47 -30.59 13.50 -1.29
CA ASN A 47 -29.51 13.03 -0.42
C ASN A 47 -28.21 12.90 -1.23
N SER A 48 -27.23 13.75 -0.93
CA SER A 48 -25.90 13.72 -1.54
C SER A 48 -25.00 12.74 -0.78
N ALA A 49 -24.53 11.71 -1.48
CA ALA A 49 -23.40 10.90 -1.06
C ALA A 49 -22.12 11.75 -1.10
N THR A 50 -21.33 11.66 -0.03
CA THR A 50 -20.07 12.38 0.15
C THR A 50 -19.01 11.87 -0.82
N ASN A 51 -18.63 12.73 -1.75
CA ASN A 51 -17.57 12.53 -2.74
C ASN A 51 -16.18 12.48 -2.08
N ILE A 52 -15.42 11.40 -2.33
CA ILE A 52 -13.96 11.41 -2.32
C ILE A 52 -13.51 11.29 -3.78
N SER A 53 -13.74 12.35 -4.54
CA SER A 53 -13.03 12.61 -5.79
C SER A 53 -12.27 13.90 -5.56
N ALA A 54 -10.95 13.79 -5.44
CA ALA A 54 -10.05 14.92 -5.34
C ALA A 54 -10.03 15.67 -6.68
N HIS A 55 -11.01 16.54 -6.88
CA HIS A 55 -10.77 17.81 -7.54
C HIS A 55 -10.56 18.83 -6.43
N THR A 56 -9.31 18.90 -5.96
CA THR A 56 -8.89 19.80 -4.89
C THR A 56 -8.76 21.22 -5.44
N THR A 57 -9.73 22.06 -5.11
CA THR A 57 -9.46 23.49 -5.01
C THR A 57 -8.45 23.70 -3.89
N SER A 58 -7.27 24.18 -4.26
CA SER A 58 -6.24 24.73 -3.37
C SER A 58 -6.86 25.49 -2.20
N THR A 59 -6.49 25.13 -0.97
CA THR A 59 -6.76 25.95 0.21
C THR A 59 -5.88 27.20 0.14
N ALA A 60 -6.33 28.17 -0.66
CA ALA A 60 -5.80 29.52 -0.60
C ALA A 60 -6.30 30.16 0.70
N ASP A 61 -5.37 30.43 1.61
CA ASP A 61 -5.46 31.55 2.55
C ASP A 61 -5.96 32.79 1.77
N PRO A 62 -6.88 33.62 2.30
CA PRO A 62 -7.32 34.86 1.65
C PRO A 62 -6.17 35.85 1.31
N THR A 63 -4.92 35.56 1.72
CA THR A 63 -3.69 36.27 1.33
C THR A 63 -2.84 35.58 0.25
N GLY A 64 -3.21 34.39 -0.23
CA GLY A 64 -2.67 33.78 -1.46
C GLY A 64 -1.25 33.19 -1.38
N LYS A 65 -0.66 32.97 -0.20
CA LYS A 65 0.65 32.29 -0.08
C LYS A 65 0.49 30.92 0.58
N SER A 66 0.86 29.86 -0.16
CA SER A 66 1.08 28.53 0.42
C SER A 66 2.11 28.65 1.55
N LEU A 67 1.75 28.17 2.74
CA LEU A 67 2.65 28.15 3.90
C LEU A 67 3.72 27.06 3.78
N THR A 68 3.54 26.11 2.86
CA THR A 68 4.52 25.06 2.56
C THR A 68 5.41 25.49 1.39
N SER A 69 6.71 25.27 1.53
CA SER A 69 7.70 25.43 0.47
C SER A 69 8.29 24.06 0.12
N PRO A 70 8.90 23.91 -1.07
CA PRO A 70 9.70 22.74 -1.38
C PRO A 70 10.72 22.45 -0.28
N LEU A 71 11.05 21.18 -0.06
CA LEU A 71 12.13 20.81 0.87
C LEU A 71 13.44 21.41 0.38
N LYS A 72 14.34 21.76 1.32
CA LYS A 72 15.69 22.24 0.96
C LYS A 72 16.50 21.15 0.26
N GLU A 73 16.30 19.92 0.67
CA GLU A 73 16.91 18.72 0.13
C GLU A 73 16.00 17.52 0.39
N THR A 74 16.13 16.48 -0.42
CA THR A 74 15.43 15.22 -0.22
C THR A 74 15.96 14.53 1.03
N VAL A 75 15.05 14.18 1.95
CA VAL A 75 15.36 13.32 3.08
C VAL A 75 15.04 11.88 2.71
N TRP A 76 16.01 10.99 2.91
CA TRP A 76 15.90 9.58 2.54
C TRP A 76 15.66 8.72 3.77
N LEU A 77 14.63 7.86 3.74
CA LEU A 77 14.48 6.75 4.68
C LEU A 77 15.49 5.66 4.34
N CYS A 78 15.51 5.24 3.07
CA CYS A 78 16.45 4.28 2.53
C CYS A 78 17.04 4.81 1.23
N ARG A 79 18.36 4.71 1.10
CA ARG A 79 19.10 5.06 -0.11
C ARG A 79 20.47 4.37 -0.09
N PRO A 80 20.82 3.57 -1.11
CA PRO A 80 22.19 3.15 -1.39
C PRO A 80 23.21 4.28 -1.20
N GLY A 81 24.27 4.02 -0.45
CA GLY A 81 25.32 5.01 -0.18
C GLY A 81 25.09 5.95 1.01
N LEU A 82 23.98 5.83 1.75
CA LEU A 82 23.89 6.43 3.10
C LEU A 82 24.93 5.78 4.03
N ALA A 83 25.60 6.56 4.89
CA ALA A 83 26.58 6.03 5.85
C ALA A 83 25.98 4.98 6.82
N THR A 84 24.70 5.15 7.15
CA THR A 84 23.88 4.19 7.88
C THR A 84 22.56 4.03 7.15
N ASN A 85 22.51 3.14 6.15
CA ASN A 85 21.29 2.85 5.42
C ASN A 85 20.40 1.87 6.25
N PRO A 86 19.20 2.27 6.71
CA PRO A 86 18.31 1.38 7.47
C PRO A 86 17.89 0.12 6.70
N CYS A 87 17.82 0.21 5.37
CA CYS A 87 17.58 -0.92 4.46
C CYS A 87 18.85 -1.76 4.18
N ASN A 88 19.98 -1.48 4.84
CA ASN A 88 21.24 -2.22 4.81
C ASN A 88 21.83 -2.47 3.41
N GLN A 89 21.65 -1.53 2.47
CA GLN A 89 22.25 -1.62 1.14
C GLN A 89 23.39 -0.60 0.97
N ASP A 90 24.53 -1.06 0.48
CA ASP A 90 25.62 -0.20 -0.01
C ASP A 90 25.26 0.44 -1.38
N LEU A 91 26.19 1.17 -2.00
CA LEU A 91 25.95 1.85 -3.28
C LEU A 91 25.60 0.89 -4.44
N ALA A 92 26.14 -0.32 -4.42
CA ALA A 92 25.87 -1.37 -5.41
C ALA A 92 24.62 -2.19 -5.05
N GLY A 93 24.05 -1.97 -3.86
CA GLY A 93 22.90 -2.72 -3.36
C GLY A 93 23.27 -3.98 -2.57
N ASN A 94 24.56 -4.25 -2.31
CA ASN A 94 24.98 -5.37 -1.46
C ASN A 94 24.74 -5.04 0.02
N PRO A 95 24.83 -6.02 0.94
CA PRO A 95 24.71 -5.75 2.37
C PRO A 95 25.79 -4.76 2.82
N GLN A 96 25.38 -3.60 3.35
CA GLN A 96 26.32 -2.61 3.89
C GLN A 96 27.02 -3.16 5.15
N ARG A 97 26.30 -3.96 5.94
CA ARG A 97 26.78 -4.65 7.13
C ARG A 97 26.26 -6.08 7.10
N PRO A 98 26.96 -7.01 6.43
CA PRO A 98 26.58 -8.41 6.43
C PRO A 98 26.80 -9.00 7.83
N GLY A 99 25.93 -9.94 8.22
CA GLY A 99 26.15 -10.75 9.42
C GLY A 99 27.36 -11.67 9.27
N PRO A 100 27.88 -12.26 10.37
CA PRO A 100 29.07 -13.13 10.34
C PRO A 100 28.96 -14.34 9.41
N ASP A 101 27.74 -14.79 9.15
CA ASP A 101 27.35 -15.90 8.28
C ASP A 101 26.82 -15.43 6.91
N GLY A 102 26.99 -14.14 6.57
CA GLY A 102 26.44 -13.54 5.35
C GLY A 102 24.96 -13.20 5.43
N THR A 103 24.33 -13.32 6.61
CA THR A 103 22.92 -12.95 6.79
C THR A 103 22.67 -11.47 6.49
N PHE A 104 21.50 -11.20 5.91
CA PHE A 104 21.03 -9.85 5.64
C PHE A 104 19.96 -9.44 6.65
N SER A 105 20.24 -8.37 7.39
CA SER A 105 19.31 -7.79 8.36
C SER A 105 19.05 -6.32 8.07
N ALA A 106 17.82 -5.85 8.27
CA ALA A 106 17.53 -4.43 8.35
C ALA A 106 17.80 -3.89 9.75
N ARG A 107 17.96 -2.56 9.87
CA ARG A 107 18.25 -1.90 11.15
C ARG A 107 17.33 -0.71 11.38
N TYR A 108 16.54 -0.79 12.44
CA TYR A 108 15.73 0.31 12.95
C TYR A 108 16.59 1.47 13.47
N LEU A 109 16.01 2.66 13.50
CA LEU A 109 16.67 3.89 13.93
C LEU A 109 17.01 3.86 15.44
N ASN A 110 16.26 3.07 16.23
CA ASN A 110 16.58 2.77 17.63
C ASN A 110 17.78 1.79 17.79
N GLY A 111 18.33 1.29 16.69
CA GLY A 111 19.46 0.35 16.66
C GLY A 111 19.07 -1.13 16.65
N ALA A 112 17.79 -1.47 16.83
CA ALA A 112 17.30 -2.85 16.74
C ALA A 112 17.50 -3.40 15.33
N THR A 113 17.86 -4.68 15.23
CA THR A 113 18.06 -5.38 13.95
C THR A 113 16.97 -6.42 13.76
N THR A 114 16.46 -6.53 12.55
CA THR A 114 15.47 -7.55 12.20
C THR A 114 15.85 -8.29 10.92
N THR A 115 15.45 -9.55 10.83
CA THR A 115 15.74 -10.43 9.69
C THR A 115 14.64 -10.35 8.65
N LEU A 116 14.99 -10.58 7.38
CA LEU A 116 14.04 -10.78 6.30
C LEU A 116 13.75 -12.25 6.00
N ASP A 117 14.30 -13.18 6.79
CA ASP A 117 14.00 -14.61 6.72
C ASP A 117 12.50 -14.87 6.86
N ALA A 118 12.05 -16.01 6.37
CA ALA A 118 10.68 -16.48 6.54
C ALA A 118 10.62 -17.83 7.27
N THR A 119 9.48 -18.13 7.86
CA THR A 119 9.09 -19.48 8.28
C THR A 119 8.03 -19.94 7.31
N SER A 120 8.34 -20.93 6.48
CA SER A 120 7.41 -21.51 5.52
C SER A 120 6.48 -22.48 6.24
N VAL A 121 5.18 -22.24 6.12
CA VAL A 121 4.13 -23.15 6.62
C VAL A 121 3.67 -24.02 5.46
N ARG A 122 3.99 -25.31 5.53
CA ARG A 122 3.58 -26.28 4.50
C ARG A 122 2.09 -26.64 4.60
N ALA A 123 1.59 -27.35 3.60
CA ALA A 123 0.21 -27.85 3.58
C ALA A 123 -0.13 -28.73 4.79
N ASP A 124 0.83 -29.57 5.21
CA ASP A 124 0.72 -30.45 6.40
C ASP A 124 0.84 -29.71 7.74
N GLY A 125 1.03 -28.38 7.72
CA GLY A 125 1.21 -27.54 8.91
C GLY A 125 2.63 -27.52 9.46
N SER A 126 3.57 -28.29 8.89
CA SER A 126 4.97 -28.23 9.29
C SER A 126 5.57 -26.85 8.98
N ARG A 127 6.46 -26.42 9.87
CA ARG A 127 7.12 -25.11 9.81
C ARG A 127 8.59 -25.29 9.52
N VAL A 128 9.09 -24.64 8.46
CA VAL A 128 10.49 -24.77 8.05
C VAL A 128 11.12 -23.40 7.83
N PRO A 129 12.35 -23.17 8.34
CA PRO A 129 13.10 -21.96 8.05
C PRO A 129 13.34 -21.78 6.55
N GLU A 130 13.12 -20.56 6.06
CA GLU A 130 13.46 -20.10 4.72
C GLU A 130 14.36 -18.87 4.85
N PRO A 131 15.69 -19.05 4.80
CA PRO A 131 16.64 -17.95 4.83
C PRO A 131 16.41 -16.98 3.66
N PHE A 132 16.57 -15.68 3.92
CA PHE A 132 16.58 -14.67 2.89
C PHE A 132 17.95 -14.60 2.21
N ALA A 133 17.97 -14.72 0.89
CA ALA A 133 19.20 -14.54 0.11
C ALA A 133 19.62 -13.07 0.14
N ALA A 134 20.83 -12.80 0.62
CA ALA A 134 21.38 -11.46 0.65
C ALA A 134 21.42 -10.85 -0.76
N PRO A 135 21.09 -9.56 -0.93
CA PRO A 135 21.19 -8.89 -2.22
C PRO A 135 22.63 -8.94 -2.75
N ALA A 136 22.81 -9.27 -4.02
CA ALA A 136 24.12 -9.33 -4.65
C ALA A 136 24.09 -8.54 -5.96
N ASN A 137 24.54 -7.29 -5.90
CA ASN A 137 24.57 -6.34 -7.01
C ASN A 137 23.27 -6.38 -7.86
N PRO A 138 22.11 -6.06 -7.25
CA PRO A 138 20.86 -5.99 -8.00
C PRO A 138 21.03 -5.10 -9.24
N GLN A 139 20.36 -5.43 -10.33
CA GLN A 139 20.58 -4.80 -11.64
C GLN A 139 19.56 -3.70 -11.98
N ILE A 140 18.55 -3.55 -11.13
CA ILE A 140 17.50 -2.54 -11.23
C ILE A 140 17.33 -1.83 -9.88
N ASP A 141 16.53 -0.77 -9.88
CA ASP A 141 16.24 0.04 -8.71
C ASP A 141 14.74 -0.06 -8.37
N CYS A 142 14.40 0.09 -7.09
CA CYS A 142 13.04 0.25 -6.60
C CYS A 142 12.91 1.63 -5.98
N PHE A 143 12.00 2.45 -6.49
CA PHE A 143 11.65 3.72 -5.90
C PHE A 143 10.28 3.57 -5.22
N TYR A 144 10.25 3.71 -3.89
CA TYR A 144 9.11 3.35 -3.05
C TYR A 144 8.59 4.52 -2.22
N ALA A 145 7.30 4.81 -2.35
CA ALA A 145 6.59 5.68 -1.42
C ALA A 145 5.72 4.83 -0.48
N TYR A 146 6.05 4.89 0.82
CA TYR A 146 5.37 4.15 1.88
C TYR A 146 3.97 4.71 2.18
N PRO A 147 3.05 3.95 2.80
CA PRO A 147 1.72 4.43 3.15
C PRO A 147 1.75 5.39 4.34
N THR A 148 0.60 5.97 4.69
CA THR A 148 0.48 6.77 5.92
C THR A 148 0.81 5.92 7.16
N VAL A 149 1.86 6.31 7.88
CA VAL A 149 2.29 5.70 9.15
C VAL A 149 2.37 6.70 10.28
N ASP A 150 2.46 7.99 9.95
CA ASP A 150 2.53 9.07 10.91
C ASP A 150 1.17 9.22 11.60
N LEU A 151 1.12 9.00 12.93
CA LEU A 151 -0.10 9.20 13.72
C LEU A 151 -0.49 10.69 13.73
N LEU A 152 0.50 11.55 13.91
CA LEU A 152 0.41 13.01 13.90
C LEU A 152 1.33 13.56 12.80
N PRO A 153 1.12 14.79 12.31
CA PRO A 153 1.97 15.39 11.30
C PRO A 153 3.47 15.31 11.62
N ASN A 154 4.28 15.00 10.59
CA ASN A 154 5.73 14.93 10.66
C ASN A 154 6.33 15.81 9.54
N PRO A 155 6.94 16.97 9.86
CA PRO A 155 7.02 17.58 11.19
C PRO A 155 5.65 18.06 11.69
N LEU A 156 5.50 18.25 13.00
CA LEU A 156 4.25 18.71 13.63
C LEU A 156 3.72 20.01 13.01
N LEU A 157 4.64 20.93 12.69
CA LEU A 157 4.35 22.14 11.93
C LEU A 157 4.88 21.98 10.51
N ARG A 158 3.98 21.77 9.54
CA ARG A 158 4.33 21.73 8.11
C ARG A 158 4.42 23.14 7.53
N VAL A 159 5.39 23.92 8.00
CA VAL A 159 5.64 25.29 7.52
C VAL A 159 6.97 25.37 6.80
N GLY A 160 7.01 26.17 5.73
CA GLY A 160 8.17 26.37 4.88
C GLY A 160 8.72 25.05 4.33
N SER A 161 10.05 24.96 4.35
CA SER A 161 10.83 23.85 3.80
C SER A 161 11.26 22.82 4.87
N LEU A 162 10.56 22.75 6.01
CA LEU A 162 10.94 21.86 7.11
C LEU A 162 10.74 20.39 6.70
N PRO A 163 11.79 19.56 6.75
CA PRO A 163 11.67 18.17 6.33
C PRO A 163 11.03 17.28 7.39
N PRO A 164 10.37 16.19 6.97
CA PRO A 164 9.98 15.11 7.86
C PRO A 164 11.22 14.42 8.44
N SER A 165 11.12 13.92 9.67
CA SER A 165 12.18 13.11 10.28
C SER A 165 11.92 11.62 10.04
N PRO A 166 12.94 10.83 9.66
CA PRO A 166 12.81 9.38 9.59
C PRO A 166 12.26 8.78 10.89
N SER A 167 11.40 7.75 10.77
CA SER A 167 10.78 7.09 11.92
C SER A 167 10.85 5.57 11.80
N ASN A 168 10.81 4.88 12.95
CA ASN A 168 10.75 3.42 12.95
C ASN A 168 9.45 2.88 12.33
N SER A 169 8.34 3.64 12.39
CA SER A 169 7.09 3.25 11.73
C SER A 169 7.21 3.31 10.20
N ALA A 170 7.91 4.32 9.66
CA ALA A 170 8.21 4.38 8.23
C ALA A 170 9.11 3.21 7.79
N LEU A 171 10.14 2.89 8.59
CA LEU A 171 10.97 1.71 8.29
C LEU A 171 10.17 0.41 8.40
N ALA A 172 9.34 0.24 9.43
CA ALA A 172 8.53 -0.96 9.60
C ALA A 172 7.57 -1.18 8.42
N ALA A 173 6.96 -0.12 7.89
CA ALA A 173 6.14 -0.21 6.67
C ALA A 173 6.97 -0.54 5.42
N ALA A 174 8.18 0.01 5.28
CA ALA A 174 9.07 -0.37 4.19
C ALA A 174 9.48 -1.85 4.28
N LEU A 175 9.80 -2.33 5.47
CA LEU A 175 10.12 -3.74 5.68
C LEU A 175 8.90 -4.61 5.39
N ASP A 176 7.74 -4.32 5.97
CA ASP A 176 6.50 -5.05 5.76
C ASP A 176 6.12 -5.19 4.28
N GLN A 177 6.13 -4.09 3.54
CA GLN A 177 5.56 -4.03 2.19
C GLN A 177 6.58 -4.32 1.07
N ILE A 178 7.84 -3.95 1.27
CA ILE A 178 8.86 -4.09 0.21
C ILE A 178 10.14 -4.78 0.66
N GLY A 179 10.25 -5.25 1.90
CA GLY A 179 11.49 -5.85 2.41
C GLY A 179 11.97 -7.02 1.55
N ARG A 180 11.05 -7.86 1.06
CA ARG A 180 11.38 -9.01 0.19
C ARG A 180 11.88 -8.61 -1.20
N PHE A 181 11.72 -7.36 -1.64
CA PHE A 181 12.26 -6.86 -2.91
C PHE A 181 13.74 -6.44 -2.80
N ALA A 182 14.29 -6.31 -1.59
CA ALA A 182 15.68 -5.90 -1.39
C ALA A 182 16.68 -6.81 -2.13
N GLY A 183 16.33 -8.08 -2.37
CA GLY A 183 17.15 -9.03 -3.15
C GLY A 183 17.12 -8.79 -4.67
N THR A 184 16.13 -8.06 -5.17
CA THR A 184 15.89 -7.85 -6.60
C THR A 184 16.36 -6.47 -7.07
N CYS A 185 16.29 -5.46 -6.20
CA CYS A 185 16.54 -4.07 -6.55
C CYS A 185 17.26 -3.29 -5.45
N ARG A 186 17.96 -2.22 -5.84
CA ARG A 186 18.41 -1.19 -4.89
C ARG A 186 17.21 -0.36 -4.41
N VAL A 187 17.04 -0.17 -3.11
CA VAL A 187 15.85 0.45 -2.52
C VAL A 187 16.08 1.94 -2.25
N PHE A 188 15.29 2.76 -2.93
CA PHE A 188 15.20 4.20 -2.74
C PHE A 188 13.82 4.53 -2.16
N ALA A 189 13.78 5.01 -0.92
CA ALA A 189 12.55 5.38 -0.24
C ALA A 189 12.73 6.78 0.36
N PRO A 190 12.13 7.83 -0.22
CA PRO A 190 12.18 9.16 0.36
C PRO A 190 11.22 9.29 1.54
N MET A 191 11.59 10.12 2.50
CA MET A 191 10.66 10.66 3.49
C MET A 191 9.85 11.79 2.85
N TYR A 192 8.57 11.89 3.18
CA TYR A 192 7.71 12.94 2.65
C TYR A 192 6.65 13.35 3.69
N ARG A 193 6.14 14.58 3.59
CA ARG A 193 5.15 15.12 4.52
C ARG A 193 3.77 14.50 4.23
N GLN A 194 3.53 13.35 4.83
CA GLN A 194 2.30 12.57 4.67
C GLN A 194 1.09 13.31 5.19
N ALA A 195 -0.11 13.13 4.65
CA ALA A 195 -1.31 13.34 5.47
C ALA A 195 -1.34 12.23 6.55
N SER A 196 -1.35 12.62 7.83
CA SER A 196 -1.23 11.72 8.98
C SER A 196 -2.52 10.93 9.22
N LEU A 197 -2.47 9.87 10.04
CA LEU A 197 -3.65 9.10 10.41
C LEU A 197 -4.72 9.97 11.09
N SER A 198 -4.31 10.90 11.97
CA SER A 198 -5.24 11.86 12.58
C SER A 198 -5.91 12.77 11.56
N GLU A 199 -5.15 13.21 10.53
CA GLU A 199 -5.69 14.04 9.46
C GLU A 199 -6.64 13.24 8.58
N LEU A 200 -6.28 12.03 8.16
CA LEU A 200 -7.15 11.15 7.38
C LEU A 200 -8.47 10.87 8.09
N LEU A 201 -8.45 10.67 9.41
CA LEU A 201 -9.65 10.48 10.22
C LEU A 201 -10.57 11.71 10.16
N VAL A 202 -10.05 12.92 10.34
CA VAL A 202 -10.87 14.15 10.25
C VAL A 202 -11.24 14.49 8.80
N GLY A 203 -10.43 14.07 7.83
CA GLY A 203 -10.72 14.19 6.41
C GLY A 203 -11.95 13.37 6.01
N GLY A 204 -12.12 12.19 6.61
CA GLY A 204 -13.35 11.41 6.52
C GLY A 204 -14.60 12.13 7.06
N LEU A 205 -14.43 13.17 7.88
CA LEU A 205 -15.50 14.06 8.35
C LEU A 205 -15.73 15.29 7.45
N GLY A 206 -15.10 15.32 6.27
CA GLY A 206 -15.23 16.41 5.29
C GLY A 206 -14.23 17.56 5.49
N VAL A 207 -13.23 17.40 6.35
CA VAL A 207 -12.14 18.39 6.49
C VAL A 207 -11.18 18.26 5.31
N PRO A 208 -10.85 19.33 4.57
CA PRO A 208 -9.91 19.24 3.46
C PRO A 208 -8.53 18.72 3.89
N LEU A 209 -7.99 17.77 3.11
CA LEU A 209 -6.64 17.23 3.29
C LEU A 209 -5.66 17.92 2.34
N ASP A 210 -4.47 18.27 2.84
CA ASP A 210 -3.36 18.70 1.99
C ASP A 210 -2.63 17.48 1.40
N ALA A 211 -3.07 17.04 0.23
CA ALA A 211 -2.44 15.98 -0.53
C ALA A 211 -1.26 16.47 -1.40
N GLU A 212 -1.14 17.78 -1.61
CA GLU A 212 -0.19 18.35 -2.57
C GLU A 212 1.22 18.43 -1.99
N THR A 213 1.35 18.81 -0.72
CA THR A 213 2.66 18.95 -0.07
C THR A 213 3.45 17.64 -0.13
N GLY A 214 2.87 16.52 0.28
CA GLY A 214 3.51 15.21 0.20
C GLY A 214 3.81 14.77 -1.25
N SER A 215 2.91 15.08 -2.19
CA SER A 215 3.12 14.78 -3.62
C SER A 215 4.33 15.52 -4.20
N ARG A 216 4.53 16.79 -3.83
CA ARG A 216 5.70 17.58 -4.24
C ARG A 216 6.99 17.03 -3.66
N ASP A 217 7.00 16.67 -2.39
CA ASP A 217 8.18 16.10 -1.73
C ASP A 217 8.67 14.82 -2.44
N VAL A 218 7.74 13.93 -2.81
CA VAL A 218 8.09 12.69 -3.54
C VAL A 218 8.50 12.96 -4.98
N LEU A 219 7.90 13.95 -5.65
CA LEU A 219 8.31 14.37 -6.99
C LEU A 219 9.73 14.96 -6.99
N ASP A 220 10.06 15.81 -6.03
CA ASP A 220 11.41 16.36 -5.88
C ASP A 220 12.41 15.24 -5.56
N ALA A 221 12.03 14.27 -4.71
CA ALA A 221 12.84 13.08 -4.46
C ALA A 221 13.05 12.20 -5.70
N TRP A 222 12.03 12.04 -6.55
CA TRP A 222 12.16 11.34 -7.82
C TRP A 222 13.16 12.04 -8.73
N ARG A 223 13.10 13.38 -8.81
CA ARG A 223 14.03 14.18 -9.61
C ARG A 223 15.47 14.08 -9.09
N ASP A 224 15.66 14.12 -7.77
CA ASP A 224 16.96 13.88 -7.13
C ASP A 224 17.49 12.47 -7.46
N TYR A 225 16.67 11.45 -7.27
CA TYR A 225 17.00 10.07 -7.64
C TYR A 225 17.38 9.94 -9.12
N TRP A 226 16.56 10.48 -10.01
CA TRP A 226 16.76 10.38 -11.45
C TRP A 226 18.01 11.12 -11.90
N ALA A 227 18.33 12.27 -11.29
CA ALA A 227 19.52 13.04 -11.62
C ALA A 227 20.81 12.42 -11.06
N ASN A 228 20.77 11.93 -9.82
CA ASN A 228 21.98 11.70 -9.03
C ASN A 228 22.21 10.24 -8.61
N HIS A 229 21.20 9.38 -8.69
CA HIS A 229 21.25 8.05 -8.07
C HIS A 229 20.88 6.87 -9.00
N ASN A 230 20.09 7.12 -10.05
CA ASN A 230 19.71 6.12 -11.05
C ASN A 230 20.82 5.81 -12.07
N ILE A 231 22.05 6.26 -11.83
CA ILE A 231 23.21 5.93 -12.66
C ILE A 231 23.94 4.76 -12.03
N ASP A 232 24.20 3.74 -12.84
CA ASP A 232 25.03 2.62 -12.45
C ASP A 232 26.48 3.09 -12.25
N PRO A 233 27.09 2.84 -11.08
CA PRO A 233 28.45 3.32 -10.80
C PRO A 233 29.52 2.61 -11.66
N VAL A 234 29.18 1.47 -12.27
CA VAL A 234 30.10 0.69 -13.11
C VAL A 234 29.85 0.98 -14.58
N THR A 235 28.60 0.90 -15.05
CA THR A 235 28.31 1.08 -16.49
C THR A 235 28.08 2.54 -16.88
N HIS A 236 27.89 3.43 -15.91
CA HIS A 236 27.50 4.83 -16.11
C HIS A 236 26.19 5.01 -16.90
N GLN A 237 25.39 3.94 -17.04
CA GLN A 237 24.09 3.96 -17.69
C GLN A 237 22.97 4.12 -16.67
N ARG A 238 21.81 4.58 -17.16
CA ARG A 238 20.58 4.58 -16.37
C ARG A 238 20.12 3.16 -16.11
N ARG A 239 19.69 2.90 -14.89
CA ARG A 239 19.18 1.59 -14.47
C ARG A 239 17.67 1.52 -14.64
N GLY A 240 17.16 0.33 -14.96
CA GLY A 240 15.73 0.08 -14.94
C GLY A 240 15.17 0.32 -13.53
N VAL A 241 13.94 0.83 -13.44
CA VAL A 241 13.31 1.20 -12.18
C VAL A 241 11.92 0.56 -12.04
N VAL A 242 11.65 0.05 -10.85
CA VAL A 242 10.33 -0.37 -10.40
C VAL A 242 9.79 0.71 -9.48
N LEU A 243 8.59 1.20 -9.78
CA LEU A 243 7.88 2.15 -8.94
C LEU A 243 6.96 1.40 -7.99
N LEU A 244 7.07 1.67 -6.70
CA LEU A 244 6.31 0.98 -5.65
C LEU A 244 5.53 2.00 -4.84
N GLY A 245 4.24 1.75 -4.62
CA GLY A 245 3.39 2.59 -3.80
C GLY A 245 2.33 1.78 -3.08
N HIS A 246 1.92 2.27 -1.91
CA HIS A 246 0.74 1.76 -1.19
C HIS A 246 -0.09 2.90 -0.61
N SER A 247 -1.42 2.80 -0.65
CA SER A 247 -2.30 3.79 -0.03
C SER A 247 -2.00 5.22 -0.52
N GLN A 248 -1.67 6.14 0.38
CA GLN A 248 -1.20 7.48 0.01
C GLN A 248 0.04 7.44 -0.90
N GLY A 249 0.97 6.52 -0.65
CA GLY A 249 2.14 6.24 -1.48
C GLY A 249 1.79 5.95 -2.94
N THR A 250 0.71 5.22 -3.18
CA THR A 250 0.17 4.97 -4.52
C THR A 250 -0.27 6.26 -5.21
N GLY A 251 -0.95 7.15 -4.49
CA GLY A 251 -1.38 8.45 -5.04
C GLY A 251 -0.19 9.34 -5.43
N VAL A 252 0.79 9.48 -4.53
CA VAL A 252 1.98 10.33 -4.79
C VAL A 252 2.88 9.76 -5.89
N VAL A 253 3.06 8.44 -5.98
CA VAL A 253 3.82 7.81 -7.08
C VAL A 253 3.07 7.89 -8.40
N SER A 254 1.73 7.77 -8.39
CA SER A 254 0.92 8.00 -9.60
C SER A 254 1.12 9.42 -10.12
N ARG A 255 1.24 10.41 -9.23
CA ARG A 255 1.53 11.80 -9.60
C ARG A 255 2.93 11.97 -10.22
N VAL A 256 3.94 11.26 -9.71
CA VAL A 256 5.27 11.20 -10.34
C VAL A 256 5.18 10.63 -11.74
N MET A 257 4.51 9.48 -11.90
CA MET A 257 4.36 8.81 -13.18
C MET A 257 3.66 9.70 -14.21
N GLN A 258 2.56 10.35 -13.83
CA GLN A 258 1.83 11.26 -14.71
C GLN A 258 2.65 12.47 -15.19
N GLN A 259 3.57 12.97 -14.36
CA GLN A 259 4.34 14.18 -14.67
C GLN A 259 5.64 13.88 -15.42
N GLU A 260 6.31 12.79 -15.08
CA GLU A 260 7.71 12.57 -15.48
C GLU A 260 7.87 11.38 -16.44
N ILE A 261 6.86 10.49 -16.53
CA ILE A 261 7.00 9.20 -17.22
C ILE A 261 5.95 9.01 -18.32
N ASP A 262 4.67 9.23 -18.01
CA ASP A 262 3.55 8.97 -18.92
C ASP A 262 3.61 9.92 -20.12
N GLY A 263 3.84 9.37 -21.31
CA GLY A 263 4.06 10.15 -22.53
C GLY A 263 5.49 10.67 -22.71
N ASN A 264 6.44 10.26 -21.86
CA ASN A 264 7.87 10.54 -22.00
C ASN A 264 8.65 9.24 -22.33
N PRO A 265 8.89 8.95 -23.63
CA PRO A 265 9.51 7.69 -24.04
C PRO A 265 10.88 7.44 -23.42
N ALA A 266 11.69 8.49 -23.19
CA ALA A 266 13.04 8.33 -22.65
C ALA A 266 13.06 7.87 -21.19
N VAL A 267 12.05 8.24 -20.40
CA VAL A 267 11.91 7.80 -19.01
C VAL A 267 11.12 6.50 -18.95
N GLN A 268 10.05 6.38 -19.75
CA GLN A 268 9.22 5.19 -19.83
C GLN A 268 10.00 3.94 -20.28
N ASP A 269 11.03 4.10 -21.12
CA ASP A 269 11.95 3.02 -21.52
C ASP A 269 12.74 2.43 -20.32
N ARG A 270 12.88 3.18 -19.22
CA ARG A 270 13.50 2.69 -17.98
C ARG A 270 12.50 2.10 -16.99
N LEU A 271 11.19 2.19 -17.25
CA LEU A 271 10.16 1.60 -16.38
C LEU A 271 10.14 0.07 -16.56
N VAL A 272 10.55 -0.65 -15.51
CA VAL A 272 10.45 -2.12 -15.47
C VAL A 272 9.01 -2.51 -15.14
N SER A 273 8.43 -1.90 -14.11
CA SER A 273 7.08 -2.15 -13.60
C SER A 273 6.65 -1.03 -12.66
N ALA A 274 5.34 -0.86 -12.45
CA ALA A 274 4.80 -0.05 -11.36
C ALA A 274 3.83 -0.89 -10.52
N VAL A 275 4.15 -1.15 -9.25
CA VAL A 275 3.28 -1.86 -8.31
C VAL A 275 2.63 -0.83 -7.40
N LEU A 276 1.38 -0.49 -7.67
CA LEU A 276 0.65 0.61 -7.05
C LEU A 276 -0.63 0.06 -6.41
N LEU A 277 -0.55 -0.28 -5.14
CA LEU A 277 -1.61 -1.03 -4.44
C LEU A 277 -2.40 -0.14 -3.48
N GLY A 278 -3.63 -0.55 -3.16
CA GLY A 278 -4.45 0.13 -2.15
C GLY A 278 -4.79 1.58 -2.51
N GLY A 279 -5.08 1.87 -3.78
CA GLY A 279 -5.33 3.24 -4.23
C GLY A 279 -6.32 3.34 -5.39
N TYR A 280 -6.55 4.58 -5.81
CA TYR A 280 -7.51 4.93 -6.86
C TYR A 280 -6.83 5.05 -8.22
N LEU A 281 -6.50 3.90 -8.81
CA LEU A 281 -6.06 3.84 -10.20
C LEU A 281 -7.22 3.37 -11.06
N GLN A 282 -7.59 4.15 -12.06
CA GLN A 282 -8.76 3.90 -12.89
C GLN A 282 -8.44 3.90 -14.38
N VAL A 283 -9.22 3.10 -15.10
CA VAL A 283 -9.18 2.90 -16.55
C VAL A 283 -10.60 2.80 -17.09
N PRO A 284 -10.80 2.96 -18.41
CA PRO A 284 -12.08 2.64 -19.02
C PRO A 284 -12.42 1.16 -18.76
N ILE A 285 -13.70 0.83 -18.64
CA ILE A 285 -14.13 -0.57 -18.48
C ILE A 285 -13.60 -1.43 -19.64
N GLY A 286 -12.91 -2.52 -19.30
CA GLY A 286 -12.25 -3.40 -20.28
C GLY A 286 -10.98 -2.82 -20.92
N GLY A 287 -10.58 -1.59 -20.58
CA GLY A 287 -9.38 -0.93 -21.08
C GLY A 287 -8.11 -1.43 -20.39
N THR A 288 -7.03 -1.60 -21.16
CA THR A 288 -5.73 -2.10 -20.66
C THR A 288 -4.53 -1.27 -21.11
N GLN A 289 -4.69 -0.34 -22.05
CA GLN A 289 -3.60 0.39 -22.71
C GLN A 289 -3.37 1.81 -22.13
N GLY A 290 -4.03 2.16 -21.03
CA GLY A 290 -4.22 3.55 -20.60
C GLY A 290 -5.50 4.17 -21.17
N GLY A 291 -5.72 5.46 -20.89
CA GLY A 291 -6.91 6.22 -21.32
C GLY A 291 -6.77 6.96 -22.65
N GLY A 292 -5.56 7.07 -23.20
CA GLY A 292 -5.27 7.87 -24.39
C GLY A 292 -5.56 9.35 -24.20
N ALA A 293 -6.76 9.79 -24.57
CA ALA A 293 -7.21 11.17 -24.40
C ALA A 293 -8.26 11.31 -23.28
N ASP A 294 -8.57 10.22 -22.56
CA ASP A 294 -9.57 10.20 -21.51
C ASP A 294 -9.03 10.81 -20.21
N PRO A 295 -9.44 12.04 -19.83
CA PRO A 295 -8.90 12.72 -18.66
C PRO A 295 -9.28 12.03 -17.34
N ALA A 296 -10.27 11.12 -17.34
CA ALA A 296 -10.61 10.37 -16.16
C ALA A 296 -9.67 9.18 -15.94
N SER A 297 -8.96 8.68 -16.94
CA SER A 297 -7.99 7.60 -16.74
C SER A 297 -6.76 8.07 -15.96
N THR A 298 -6.24 7.24 -15.06
CA THR A 298 -5.07 7.61 -14.23
C THR A 298 -3.82 7.80 -15.07
N PHE A 299 -3.62 6.95 -16.08
CA PHE A 299 -2.52 7.07 -17.05
C PHE A 299 -3.09 7.05 -18.47
N GLN A 300 -2.46 7.80 -19.35
CA GLN A 300 -2.86 7.96 -20.74
C GLN A 300 -2.13 6.98 -21.66
N HIS A 301 -0.83 6.74 -21.45
CA HIS A 301 0.02 5.92 -22.32
C HIS A 301 0.73 4.77 -21.59
N ILE A 302 0.62 4.69 -20.26
CA ILE A 302 1.17 3.57 -19.48
C ILE A 302 0.09 2.49 -19.33
N PRO A 303 0.31 1.27 -19.86
CA PRO A 303 -0.68 0.21 -19.82
C PRO A 303 -0.76 -0.48 -18.46
N MET A 304 -1.88 -1.15 -18.20
CA MET A 304 -1.97 -2.17 -17.16
C MET A 304 -1.18 -3.41 -17.59
N CYS A 305 -0.58 -4.12 -16.64
CA CYS A 305 0.09 -5.38 -16.94
C CYS A 305 -0.92 -6.45 -17.32
N VAL A 306 -0.88 -6.87 -18.59
CA VAL A 306 -1.70 -7.95 -19.14
C VAL A 306 -0.82 -8.88 -19.96
N ARG A 307 -1.05 -10.18 -19.83
CA ARG A 307 -0.32 -11.21 -20.57
C ARG A 307 -1.31 -12.07 -21.35
N SER A 308 -1.08 -12.21 -22.64
CA SER A 308 -2.00 -12.86 -23.59
C SER A 308 -2.03 -14.39 -23.49
N GLY A 309 -1.14 -15.01 -22.71
CA GLY A 309 -1.13 -16.44 -22.45
C GLY A 309 0.17 -16.94 -21.80
N PRO A 310 0.25 -18.22 -21.39
CA PRO A 310 1.41 -18.79 -20.71
C PRO A 310 2.71 -18.77 -21.54
N GLN A 311 2.61 -18.68 -22.87
CA GLN A 311 3.75 -18.66 -23.80
C GLN A 311 4.24 -17.24 -24.10
N ALA A 312 3.42 -16.20 -23.87
CA ALA A 312 3.86 -14.82 -24.05
C ALA A 312 4.90 -14.45 -22.98
N PRO A 313 5.87 -13.56 -23.26
CA PRO A 313 6.74 -13.03 -22.22
C PRO A 313 5.92 -12.26 -21.17
N VAL A 314 6.43 -12.18 -19.94
CA VAL A 314 5.83 -11.31 -18.93
C VAL A 314 6.05 -9.85 -19.38
N PRO A 315 4.99 -9.01 -19.44
CA PRO A 315 5.12 -7.65 -19.94
C PRO A 315 5.95 -6.78 -18.97
N THR A 316 6.67 -5.79 -19.50
CA THR A 316 7.38 -4.75 -18.73
C THR A 316 6.80 -3.38 -19.04
N GLY A 317 7.16 -2.35 -18.27
CA GLY A 317 6.71 -0.97 -18.52
C GLY A 317 5.21 -0.76 -18.29
N CYS A 318 4.62 -1.56 -17.40
CA CYS A 318 3.19 -1.62 -17.15
C CYS A 318 2.86 -1.53 -15.65
N VAL A 319 1.59 -1.28 -15.33
CA VAL A 319 1.11 -1.12 -13.96
C VAL A 319 0.44 -2.39 -13.43
N VAL A 320 0.87 -2.83 -12.26
CA VAL A 320 0.21 -3.81 -11.38
C VAL A 320 -0.49 -3.02 -10.28
N ALA A 321 -1.81 -3.05 -10.26
CA ALA A 321 -2.60 -2.38 -9.24
C ALA A 321 -3.76 -3.27 -8.79
N TYR A 322 -4.09 -3.20 -7.52
CA TYR A 322 -5.32 -3.77 -6.97
C TYR A 322 -5.65 -3.17 -5.60
N ASN A 323 -6.90 -3.35 -5.20
CA ASN A 323 -7.39 -3.13 -3.84
C ASN A 323 -7.91 -4.47 -3.33
N SER A 324 -7.31 -5.01 -2.25
CA SER A 324 -7.59 -6.38 -1.85
C SER A 324 -8.63 -6.50 -0.72
N TYR A 325 -9.49 -7.51 -0.84
CA TYR A 325 -10.53 -7.82 0.13
C TYR A 325 -10.66 -9.33 0.33
N ALA A 326 -10.73 -9.77 1.58
CA ALA A 326 -11.13 -11.14 1.93
C ALA A 326 -12.62 -11.13 2.31
N LEU A 327 -13.49 -11.43 1.34
CA LEU A 327 -14.95 -11.38 1.52
C LEU A 327 -15.55 -12.79 1.64
N PRO A 328 -16.74 -12.92 2.26
CA PRO A 328 -17.50 -14.15 2.21
C PRO A 328 -17.73 -14.61 0.75
N PRO A 329 -17.72 -15.92 0.46
CA PRO A 329 -17.90 -16.43 -0.90
C PRO A 329 -19.18 -15.90 -1.55
N GLY A 330 -19.04 -15.36 -2.77
CA GLY A 330 -20.17 -14.80 -3.52
C GLY A 330 -20.63 -13.40 -3.07
N GLY A 331 -19.96 -12.80 -2.08
CA GLY A 331 -20.19 -11.42 -1.67
C GLY A 331 -19.66 -10.42 -2.71
N GLY A 332 -20.45 -9.38 -2.99
CA GLY A 332 -19.97 -8.20 -3.70
C GLY A 332 -19.20 -7.27 -2.77
N LEU A 333 -18.40 -6.37 -3.34
CA LEU A 333 -17.72 -5.33 -2.59
C LEU A 333 -18.73 -4.44 -1.84
N PRO A 334 -18.66 -4.35 -0.50
CA PRO A 334 -19.60 -3.54 0.29
C PRO A 334 -19.69 -2.09 -0.20
N ALA A 335 -20.89 -1.49 -0.13
CA ALA A 335 -21.09 -0.09 -0.55
C ALA A 335 -20.25 0.91 0.26
N GLY A 336 -19.93 0.58 1.52
CA GLY A 336 -19.08 1.39 2.41
C GLY A 336 -17.58 1.09 2.31
N SER A 337 -17.14 0.32 1.31
CA SER A 337 -15.71 0.07 1.06
C SER A 337 -14.99 1.35 0.70
N ALA A 338 -13.86 1.61 1.36
CA ALA A 338 -13.04 2.80 1.14
C ALA A 338 -12.21 2.73 -0.15
N PHE A 339 -12.09 1.57 -0.78
CA PHE A 339 -11.32 1.34 -2.00
C PHE A 339 -12.04 0.38 -2.93
N GLY A 340 -11.55 0.25 -4.17
CA GLY A 340 -12.08 -0.71 -5.15
C GLY A 340 -13.36 -0.27 -5.84
N ARG A 341 -13.82 0.99 -5.67
CA ARG A 341 -15.00 1.52 -6.35
C ARG A 341 -14.70 2.86 -7.01
N THR A 342 -15.23 3.07 -8.22
CA THR A 342 -15.23 4.36 -8.90
C THR A 342 -16.67 4.82 -9.20
N PRO A 343 -17.01 6.08 -8.93
CA PRO A 343 -18.28 6.66 -9.33
C PRO A 343 -18.26 7.16 -10.78
N ILE A 344 -17.08 7.17 -11.44
CA ILE A 344 -16.95 7.75 -12.77
C ILE A 344 -17.59 6.82 -13.80
N PRO A 345 -18.59 7.30 -14.57
CA PRO A 345 -19.24 6.49 -15.59
C PRO A 345 -18.26 5.95 -16.62
N GLY A 346 -18.46 4.69 -17.03
CA GLY A 346 -17.61 4.03 -18.04
C GLY A 346 -16.22 3.62 -17.54
N HIS A 347 -15.91 3.85 -16.26
CA HIS A 347 -14.62 3.51 -15.67
C HIS A 347 -14.71 2.37 -14.65
N GLN A 348 -13.56 1.78 -14.39
CA GLN A 348 -13.34 0.79 -13.33
C GLN A 348 -12.01 1.04 -12.63
N MET A 349 -11.86 0.52 -11.41
CA MET A 349 -10.56 0.47 -10.75
C MET A 349 -9.68 -0.58 -11.43
N MET A 350 -8.38 -0.32 -11.56
CA MET A 350 -7.42 -1.28 -12.06
C MET A 350 -7.35 -2.50 -11.11
N CYS A 351 -7.36 -3.70 -11.68
CA CYS A 351 -7.07 -4.93 -10.95
C CYS A 351 -6.19 -5.84 -11.81
N VAL A 352 -5.01 -6.16 -11.29
CA VAL A 352 -4.08 -7.13 -11.85
C VAL A 352 -3.82 -8.20 -10.79
N ASN A 353 -4.08 -9.46 -11.11
CA ASN A 353 -3.73 -10.59 -10.27
C ASN A 353 -2.27 -11.02 -10.59
N PRO A 354 -1.28 -10.78 -9.70
CA PRO A 354 0.12 -11.06 -10.01
C PRO A 354 0.38 -12.56 -10.22
N ALA A 355 -0.30 -13.43 -9.47
CA ALA A 355 -0.17 -14.88 -9.61
C ALA A 355 -0.73 -15.37 -10.96
N ALA A 356 -1.88 -14.84 -11.39
CA ALA A 356 -2.45 -15.16 -12.70
C ALA A 356 -1.58 -14.62 -13.85
N LEU A 357 -1.05 -13.40 -13.71
CA LEU A 357 -0.15 -12.79 -14.69
C LEU A 357 1.12 -13.64 -14.89
N LEU A 358 1.74 -14.11 -13.80
CA LEU A 358 2.88 -15.02 -13.82
C LEU A 358 2.58 -16.34 -14.53
N ARG A 359 1.36 -16.86 -14.39
CA ARG A 359 0.91 -18.10 -15.06
C ARG A 359 0.44 -17.87 -16.50
N GLY A 360 0.20 -16.62 -16.89
CA GLY A 360 -0.40 -16.27 -18.17
C GLY A 360 -1.86 -16.69 -18.27
N THR A 361 -2.59 -16.66 -17.15
CA THR A 361 -4.03 -16.91 -17.07
C THR A 361 -4.81 -15.60 -16.91
N PRO A 362 -6.11 -15.58 -17.23
CA PRO A 362 -6.96 -14.41 -17.00
C PRO A 362 -6.94 -13.93 -15.55
N ALA A 363 -7.05 -12.60 -15.34
CA ALA A 363 -6.95 -12.00 -14.01
C ALA A 363 -8.08 -12.40 -13.05
N ASP A 364 -9.25 -12.77 -13.58
CA ASP A 364 -10.43 -13.27 -12.86
C ASP A 364 -10.36 -14.78 -12.54
N THR A 365 -9.28 -15.45 -12.95
CA THR A 365 -9.03 -16.85 -12.58
C THR A 365 -8.55 -16.92 -11.13
N ALA A 366 -9.30 -17.62 -10.28
CA ALA A 366 -8.88 -17.93 -8.91
C ALA A 366 -7.56 -18.69 -8.92
N THR A 367 -6.51 -18.04 -8.45
CA THR A 367 -5.14 -18.55 -8.51
C THR A 367 -4.56 -18.62 -7.10
N PRO A 368 -3.96 -19.75 -6.68
CA PRO A 368 -3.30 -19.86 -5.38
C PRO A 368 -2.20 -18.80 -5.24
N LEU A 369 -2.21 -18.08 -4.12
CA LEU A 369 -1.24 -17.01 -3.83
C LEU A 369 -0.08 -17.52 -2.98
N ASP A 370 1.05 -16.85 -3.11
CA ASP A 370 2.24 -17.01 -2.27
C ASP A 370 2.37 -15.81 -1.32
N MET A 371 1.86 -15.97 -0.10
CA MET A 371 1.83 -14.90 0.89
C MET A 371 3.10 -14.88 1.73
N TYR A 372 3.58 -13.68 2.05
CA TYR A 372 4.55 -13.45 3.13
C TYR A 372 3.95 -12.45 4.12
N MET A 373 3.41 -12.98 5.22
CA MET A 373 2.81 -12.17 6.27
C MET A 373 3.88 -11.71 7.27
N PRO A 374 3.80 -10.48 7.80
CA PRO A 374 4.76 -10.00 8.77
C PRO A 374 4.62 -10.73 10.10
N THR A 375 5.74 -11.00 10.76
CA THR A 375 5.75 -11.52 12.12
C THR A 375 5.87 -10.38 13.12
N ARG A 376 5.60 -10.68 14.38
CA ARG A 376 5.90 -9.74 15.48
C ARG A 376 7.38 -9.34 15.50
N ARG A 377 8.28 -10.25 15.14
CA ARG A 377 9.73 -9.99 15.11
C ARG A 377 10.11 -8.97 14.05
N LEU A 378 9.47 -8.98 12.87
CA LEU A 378 9.72 -7.97 11.84
C LEU A 378 9.34 -6.57 12.32
N MET A 379 8.23 -6.46 13.06
CA MET A 379 7.68 -5.18 13.52
C MET A 379 8.35 -4.59 14.76
N ASP A 380 9.40 -5.22 15.30
CA ASP A 380 9.99 -4.89 16.62
C ASP A 380 8.92 -4.94 17.74
N GLY A 381 7.99 -5.89 17.64
CA GLY A 381 6.90 -6.06 18.60
C GLY A 381 7.26 -6.97 19.77
N ASN A 382 6.48 -6.85 20.85
CA ASN A 382 6.62 -7.66 22.07
C ASN A 382 5.24 -8.08 22.61
N TRP A 383 5.19 -8.78 23.73
CA TRP A 383 3.92 -9.28 24.28
C TRP A 383 2.92 -8.18 24.71
N LEU A 384 3.39 -6.98 25.05
CA LEU A 384 2.54 -5.81 25.36
C LEU A 384 2.12 -5.02 24.11
N ASN A 385 2.98 -5.01 23.10
CA ASN A 385 2.71 -4.35 21.82
C ASN A 385 3.08 -5.29 20.67
N PRO A 386 2.21 -6.26 20.31
CA PRO A 386 2.58 -7.33 19.40
C PRO A 386 2.84 -6.87 17.96
N ARG A 387 2.32 -5.70 17.60
CA ARG A 387 2.46 -5.09 16.27
C ARG A 387 3.57 -4.05 16.23
N GLY A 388 4.31 -3.88 17.33
CA GLY A 388 5.47 -3.01 17.44
C GLY A 388 5.24 -1.63 16.84
N HIS A 389 6.07 -1.24 15.88
CA HIS A 389 6.04 0.09 15.27
C HIS A 389 4.82 0.39 14.39
N LEU A 390 4.04 -0.63 14.00
CA LEU A 390 2.82 -0.48 13.19
C LEU A 390 1.54 -0.76 13.99
N ALA A 391 1.58 -0.65 15.32
CA ALA A 391 0.43 -0.94 16.18
C ALA A 391 -0.86 -0.19 15.80
N HIS A 392 -0.75 1.06 15.35
CA HIS A 392 -1.88 1.88 14.93
C HIS A 392 -2.42 1.53 13.54
N VAL A 393 -1.58 0.92 12.69
CA VAL A 393 -1.93 0.56 11.31
C VAL A 393 -2.45 -0.87 11.24
N LEU A 394 -1.72 -1.84 11.82
CA LEU A 394 -2.04 -3.27 11.80
C LEU A 394 -3.05 -3.68 12.88
N SER A 395 -3.76 -2.73 13.50
CA SER A 395 -4.47 -2.91 14.78
C SER A 395 -5.47 -4.07 14.86
N ALA A 396 -5.98 -4.56 13.73
CA ALA A 396 -6.86 -5.72 13.66
C ALA A 396 -6.14 -7.05 13.37
N TYR A 397 -4.91 -7.02 12.85
CA TYR A 397 -4.15 -8.21 12.43
C TYR A 397 -3.46 -8.89 13.61
N GLU A 398 -3.55 -10.21 13.66
CA GLU A 398 -2.76 -11.04 14.56
C GLU A 398 -1.45 -11.42 13.86
N LEU A 399 -0.32 -11.02 14.44
CA LEU A 399 1.00 -11.33 13.89
C LEU A 399 1.51 -12.65 14.45
N ALA A 400 2.06 -13.49 13.58
CA ALA A 400 2.71 -14.72 13.99
C ALA A 400 3.93 -14.46 14.89
N ASP A 401 4.19 -15.39 15.80
CA ASP A 401 5.37 -15.41 16.68
C ASP A 401 6.49 -16.30 16.13
N ASP A 402 6.80 -16.14 14.85
CA ASP A 402 7.85 -16.95 14.25
C ASP A 402 9.22 -16.33 14.54
N PRO A 403 10.30 -17.15 14.64
CA PRO A 403 11.65 -16.64 14.83
C PRO A 403 12.17 -15.86 13.61
N SER A 404 11.45 -15.89 12.48
CA SER A 404 11.76 -15.19 11.24
C SER A 404 11.03 -13.85 11.16
N GLY A 405 11.36 -13.01 10.17
CA GLY A 405 10.64 -11.75 9.92
C GLY A 405 9.28 -11.98 9.24
N TYR A 406 9.15 -13.04 8.46
CA TYR A 406 7.92 -13.38 7.77
C TYR A 406 7.43 -14.77 8.11
N THR A 407 6.13 -14.97 7.94
CA THR A 407 5.54 -16.29 7.78
C THR A 407 5.06 -16.45 6.35
N ARG A 408 5.58 -17.46 5.65
CA ARG A 408 5.19 -17.75 4.26
C ARG A 408 4.08 -18.77 4.23
N TYR A 409 3.02 -18.47 3.49
CA TYR A 409 1.88 -19.36 3.27
C TYR A 409 1.68 -19.56 1.77
N GLN A 410 1.96 -20.76 1.29
CA GLN A 410 1.76 -21.11 -0.12
C GLN A 410 0.39 -21.76 -0.34
N GLY A 411 -0.42 -21.17 -1.21
CA GLY A 411 -1.70 -21.72 -1.64
C GLY A 411 -2.74 -21.90 -0.53
N ARG A 412 -2.56 -21.23 0.62
CA ARG A 412 -3.57 -21.19 1.70
C ARG A 412 -4.78 -20.33 1.33
N VAL A 413 -4.56 -19.36 0.45
CA VAL A 413 -5.58 -18.51 -0.15
C VAL A 413 -5.43 -18.53 -1.67
N SER A 414 -6.50 -18.13 -2.36
CA SER A 414 -6.47 -17.83 -3.78
C SER A 414 -6.95 -16.41 -4.02
N GLY A 415 -6.39 -15.76 -5.04
CA GLY A 415 -6.80 -14.43 -5.47
C GLY A 415 -7.41 -14.45 -6.87
N LYS A 416 -8.38 -13.57 -7.11
CA LYS A 416 -8.89 -13.24 -8.45
C LYS A 416 -9.34 -11.78 -8.52
N CYS A 417 -9.26 -11.17 -9.68
CA CYS A 417 -9.94 -9.90 -9.92
C CYS A 417 -11.45 -10.14 -10.05
N ALA A 418 -12.23 -9.44 -9.24
CA ALA A 418 -13.69 -9.47 -9.26
C ALA A 418 -14.23 -8.10 -9.68
N PHE A 419 -15.42 -8.11 -10.27
CA PHE A 419 -16.05 -6.94 -10.88
C PHE A 419 -17.56 -6.96 -10.61
N THR A 420 -18.14 -5.81 -10.28
CA THR A 420 -19.59 -5.61 -10.26
C THR A 420 -19.94 -4.17 -10.61
N GLN A 421 -21.15 -3.96 -11.14
CA GLN A 421 -21.71 -2.63 -11.37
C GLN A 421 -23.08 -2.54 -10.70
N ASP A 422 -23.28 -1.47 -9.94
CA ASP A 422 -24.52 -1.19 -9.24
C ASP A 422 -24.82 0.32 -9.28
N ALA A 423 -25.88 0.74 -8.57
CA ALA A 423 -26.30 2.15 -8.53
C ALA A 423 -25.24 3.10 -7.94
N ASN A 424 -24.24 2.59 -7.21
CA ASN A 424 -23.14 3.34 -6.63
C ASN A 424 -21.88 3.36 -7.52
N GLY A 425 -21.98 2.89 -8.77
CA GLY A 425 -20.89 2.89 -9.75
C GLY A 425 -20.28 1.51 -9.98
N THR A 426 -19.03 1.52 -10.45
CA THR A 426 -18.29 0.29 -10.79
C THR A 426 -17.37 -0.10 -9.64
N ALA A 427 -17.49 -1.33 -9.17
CA ALA A 427 -16.56 -1.92 -8.21
C ALA A 427 -15.68 -2.98 -8.88
N THR A 428 -14.38 -2.89 -8.62
CA THR A 428 -13.36 -3.84 -9.07
C THR A 428 -12.33 -4.01 -7.98
N TRP A 429 -12.11 -5.25 -7.54
CA TRP A 429 -11.23 -5.55 -6.41
C TRP A 429 -10.51 -6.88 -6.60
N PHE A 430 -9.45 -7.08 -5.84
CA PHE A 430 -8.75 -8.36 -5.74
C PHE A 430 -9.39 -9.18 -4.62
N ASP A 431 -10.20 -10.14 -5.02
CA ASP A 431 -10.97 -11.03 -4.16
C ASP A 431 -10.08 -12.16 -3.64
N ILE A 432 -9.82 -12.14 -2.34
CA ILE A 432 -9.06 -13.16 -1.62
C ILE A 432 -10.04 -14.15 -1.03
N THR A 433 -9.87 -15.41 -1.39
CA THR A 433 -10.72 -16.51 -0.94
C THR A 433 -9.89 -17.61 -0.28
N GLY A 434 -10.50 -18.33 0.67
CA GLY A 434 -9.78 -19.30 1.51
C GLY A 434 -9.20 -18.65 2.76
N GLY A 435 -8.25 -19.34 3.42
CA GLY A 435 -7.55 -18.80 4.59
C GLY A 435 -8.47 -18.37 5.75
N ALA A 436 -9.52 -19.16 6.06
CA ALA A 436 -10.45 -18.84 7.14
C ALA A 436 -9.71 -18.49 8.45
N GLY A 437 -10.04 -17.34 9.04
CA GLY A 437 -9.41 -16.82 10.26
C GLY A 437 -8.03 -16.19 10.07
N MET A 438 -7.50 -16.08 8.84
CA MET A 438 -6.21 -15.39 8.58
C MET A 438 -6.36 -13.87 8.48
N PHE A 439 -7.56 -13.38 8.19
CA PHE A 439 -7.85 -11.95 8.03
C PHE A 439 -8.89 -11.51 9.07
N PRO A 440 -8.79 -10.28 9.59
CA PRO A 440 -9.73 -9.80 10.59
C PRO A 440 -11.14 -9.61 10.02
N ASP A 441 -12.14 -10.13 10.71
CA ASP A 441 -13.55 -9.90 10.37
C ASP A 441 -14.11 -8.63 11.05
N GLY A 442 -15.00 -7.89 10.36
CA GLY A 442 -15.82 -6.82 10.94
C GLY A 442 -15.19 -5.42 11.08
N GLY A 443 -16.02 -4.42 11.38
CA GLY A 443 -15.57 -3.04 11.68
C GLY A 443 -14.80 -2.37 10.54
N LEU A 444 -13.63 -1.80 10.85
CA LEU A 444 -12.73 -1.16 9.85
C LEU A 444 -12.27 -2.13 8.75
N SER A 445 -12.24 -3.45 8.99
CA SER A 445 -11.87 -4.42 7.94
C SER A 445 -12.95 -4.58 6.88
N VAL A 446 -14.22 -4.26 7.17
CA VAL A 446 -15.28 -4.25 6.14
C VAL A 446 -15.05 -3.09 5.15
N SER A 447 -14.64 -1.93 5.65
CA SER A 447 -14.39 -0.76 4.80
C SER A 447 -13.05 -0.86 4.07
N LEU A 448 -11.97 -1.21 4.80
CA LEU A 448 -10.61 -1.25 4.28
C LEU A 448 -10.24 -2.59 3.65
N GLY A 449 -10.99 -3.68 3.88
CA GLY A 449 -10.61 -5.01 3.41
C GLY A 449 -9.27 -5.46 3.99
N THR A 450 -8.41 -5.98 3.12
CA THR A 450 -7.04 -6.38 3.47
C THR A 450 -6.00 -5.29 3.20
N HIS A 451 -6.43 -4.02 3.05
CA HIS A 451 -5.60 -2.87 2.66
C HIS A 451 -4.25 -2.78 3.39
N THR A 452 -4.19 -2.96 4.71
CA THR A 452 -2.93 -2.84 5.46
C THR A 452 -1.90 -3.92 5.13
N VAL A 453 -2.30 -4.97 4.42
CA VAL A 453 -1.47 -6.12 4.02
C VAL A 453 -1.60 -6.41 2.52
N ASP A 454 -2.00 -5.43 1.69
CA ASP A 454 -2.16 -5.59 0.23
C ASP A 454 -0.91 -6.20 -0.43
N TYR A 455 0.29 -5.78 -0.01
CA TYR A 455 1.53 -6.37 -0.51
C TYR A 455 1.71 -7.81 -0.02
N ASN A 456 1.47 -8.07 1.27
CA ASN A 456 1.77 -9.33 1.94
C ASN A 456 0.96 -10.52 1.41
N VAL A 457 -0.31 -10.28 1.05
CA VAL A 457 -1.22 -11.30 0.51
C VAL A 457 -0.80 -11.87 -0.84
N ALA A 458 0.12 -11.21 -1.55
CA ALA A 458 0.69 -11.71 -2.80
C ALA A 458 2.20 -11.43 -2.92
N MET A 459 2.90 -11.24 -1.80
CA MET A 459 4.30 -10.78 -1.79
C MET A 459 5.23 -11.73 -2.57
N GLY A 460 5.02 -13.04 -2.46
CA GLY A 460 5.79 -14.03 -3.19
C GLY A 460 5.55 -13.92 -4.70
N ASP A 461 4.28 -13.74 -5.09
CA ASP A 461 3.91 -13.54 -6.50
C ASP A 461 4.45 -12.22 -7.04
N LEU A 462 4.36 -11.12 -6.28
CA LEU A 462 4.88 -9.80 -6.68
C LEU A 462 6.41 -9.82 -6.82
N THR A 463 7.13 -10.43 -5.88
CA THR A 463 8.60 -10.52 -5.95
C THR A 463 9.06 -11.39 -7.13
N ALA A 464 8.38 -12.53 -7.39
CA ALA A 464 8.64 -13.36 -8.56
C ALA A 464 8.30 -12.64 -9.87
N LEU A 465 7.21 -11.88 -9.91
CA LEU A 465 6.80 -11.07 -11.04
C LEU A 465 7.85 -10.00 -11.36
N ILE A 466 8.27 -9.22 -10.37
CA ILE A 466 9.29 -8.17 -10.55
C ILE A 466 10.63 -8.78 -10.97
N ALA A 467 11.06 -9.90 -10.40
CA ALA A 467 12.27 -10.58 -10.84
C ALA A 467 12.20 -11.00 -12.32
N THR A 468 11.05 -11.51 -12.76
CA THR A 468 10.82 -11.91 -14.16
C THR A 468 10.77 -10.70 -15.10
N GLN A 469 10.09 -9.61 -14.69
CA GLN A 469 10.04 -8.36 -15.43
C GLN A 469 11.43 -7.71 -15.53
N ALA A 470 12.22 -7.72 -14.46
CA ALA A 470 13.58 -7.20 -14.46
C ALA A 470 14.48 -7.95 -15.45
N ASN A 471 14.40 -9.28 -15.48
CA ASN A 471 15.14 -10.09 -16.45
C ASN A 471 14.70 -9.82 -17.89
N THR A 472 13.40 -9.70 -18.12
CA THR A 472 12.83 -9.37 -19.44
C THR A 472 13.29 -7.99 -19.91
N TRP A 473 13.20 -6.99 -19.02
CA TRP A 473 13.64 -5.63 -19.29
C TRP A 473 15.13 -5.59 -19.64
N ARG A 474 15.99 -6.27 -18.85
CA ARG A 474 17.43 -6.35 -19.12
C ARG A 474 17.77 -7.02 -20.44
N ALA A 475 17.00 -8.04 -20.84
CA ALA A 475 17.20 -8.68 -22.13
C ALA A 475 16.95 -7.71 -23.30
N ALA A 476 16.03 -6.77 -23.14
CA ALA A 476 15.75 -5.70 -24.10
C ALA A 476 16.73 -4.51 -23.99
N HIS A 477 17.49 -4.41 -22.90
CA HIS A 477 18.43 -3.32 -22.59
C HIS A 477 19.83 -3.86 -22.25
N PRO A 478 20.54 -4.45 -23.23
CA PRO A 478 21.90 -4.93 -23.00
C PRO A 478 22.83 -3.76 -22.61
N ALA A 479 23.74 -4.06 -21.68
CA ALA A 479 24.69 -3.11 -21.10
C ALA A 479 25.75 -2.62 -22.10
#